data_AF-A0A6J7ZCH3-F1
#
_entry.id   AF-A0A6J7ZCH3-F1
#
_cell.length_a   1.000
_cell.length_b   1.000
_cell.length_c   1.000
_cell.angle_alpha   90.00
_cell.angle_beta   90.00
_cell.angle_gamma   90.00
#
_symmetry.space_group_name_H-M   'P 1'
#
loop_
_entity.id
_entity.type
_entity.pdbx_description
1 polymer ?
#
loop_
_entity_poly.entity_id
_entity_poly.type
_entity_poly.pdbx_seq_one_letter_code
_entity_poly.pdbx_strand_id
1 'polypeptide(L)'
;MNFQKPASQSVNNSVNTSKKVQDLLLYIEQSPECAQLVEEAKKPAKNTQNQQQKQGLIEKLLGLVIANSQDFHGRAIVSENLAKDSQYTAALVSISSLLNATSNFPLLYFAFKDLGILAVPMTALANALILKYTNDSAVATSARKPHGRSWSNWAIAAMLSLNALQSIVAGVGTELLLNSSGLSQLKAQELIKEQINRVETLKQIDSPQYKDALARCESGEKELSQLDKSHPRWQSLFVQLYGTWEQRDRNWENVPLEQLPLCPQVERLREDAYQAYETAKEQLQQSLGVRATMGNDLAFLQQKMPLVYTQNFIPSGELSSGLEASRLAILSFIAKLTQGDWSGLGFPLFFLLLSLITSGFACVMTIALSYRPDTQKSFSEAVQLERDIWLETQRRELMAQQYNDLND
;
A
#
# COMPACT_ATOMS: atom_id res chain seq x y z
N MET A 1 38.51 -50.23 62.75
CA MET A 1 38.07 -48.92 62.22
C MET A 1 36.73 -49.12 61.54
N ASN A 2 35.65 -48.71 62.20
CA ASN A 2 34.30 -48.72 61.65
C ASN A 2 34.06 -47.39 60.93
N PHE A 3 33.68 -47.45 59.65
CA PHE A 3 33.06 -46.32 58.96
C PHE A 3 31.56 -46.61 58.79
N GLN A 4 30.77 -45.80 59.50
CA GLN A 4 29.32 -45.74 59.45
C GLN A 4 28.89 -45.09 58.12
N LYS A 5 28.06 -45.78 57.34
CA LYS A 5 27.33 -45.21 56.19
C LYS A 5 26.00 -44.61 56.68
N PRO A 6 25.61 -43.39 56.27
CA PRO A 6 24.31 -42.83 56.62
C PRO A 6 23.24 -43.35 55.65
N ALA A 7 22.29 -44.13 56.17
CA ALA A 7 21.09 -44.58 55.46
C ALA A 7 19.86 -44.04 56.20
N SER A 8 19.54 -42.75 56.01
CA SER A 8 18.34 -42.14 56.61
C SER A 8 17.88 -40.82 55.97
N GLN A 9 18.29 -40.52 54.72
CA GLN A 9 17.90 -39.28 54.04
C GLN A 9 16.94 -39.45 52.84
N SER A 10 16.72 -40.66 52.31
CA SER A 10 15.85 -40.83 51.12
C SER A 10 14.35 -40.97 51.44
N VAL A 11 13.97 -41.59 52.57
CA VAL A 11 12.56 -41.83 52.94
C VAL A 11 11.87 -40.55 53.44
N ASN A 12 12.60 -39.67 54.14
CA ASN A 12 12.04 -38.39 54.61
C ASN A 12 11.81 -37.39 53.48
N ASN A 13 12.56 -37.48 52.37
CA ASN A 13 12.36 -36.61 51.23
C ASN A 13 11.13 -37.04 50.40
N SER A 14 10.86 -38.34 50.22
CA SER A 14 9.68 -38.79 49.47
C SER A 14 8.36 -38.50 50.20
N VAL A 15 8.31 -38.66 51.52
CA VAL A 15 7.13 -38.34 52.34
C VAL A 15 6.84 -36.83 52.35
N ASN A 16 7.88 -35.99 52.41
CA ASN A 16 7.73 -34.54 52.44
C ASN A 16 7.36 -33.96 51.05
N THR A 17 7.81 -34.59 49.96
CA THR A 17 7.36 -34.24 48.60
C THR A 17 5.94 -34.71 48.36
N SER A 18 5.58 -35.94 48.76
CA SER A 18 4.21 -36.48 48.67
C SER A 18 3.18 -35.57 49.36
N LYS A 19 3.48 -35.14 50.58
CA LYS A 19 2.63 -34.23 51.32
C LYS A 19 2.48 -32.88 50.62
N LYS A 20 3.55 -32.33 50.03
CA LYS A 20 3.48 -31.10 49.21
C LYS A 20 2.66 -31.25 47.94
N VAL A 21 2.69 -32.42 47.28
CA VAL A 21 1.86 -32.70 46.10
C VAL A 21 0.38 -32.76 46.50
N GLN A 22 0.07 -33.46 47.58
CA GLN A 22 -1.29 -33.55 48.12
C GLN A 22 -1.79 -32.18 48.60
N ASP A 23 -0.95 -31.42 49.32
CA ASP A 23 -1.27 -30.07 49.78
C ASP A 23 -1.50 -29.12 48.58
N LEU A 24 -0.75 -29.29 47.49
CA LEU A 24 -0.94 -28.51 46.26
C LEU A 24 -2.21 -28.92 45.51
N LEU A 25 -2.53 -30.22 45.42
CA LEU A 25 -3.78 -30.70 44.84
C LEU A 25 -4.98 -30.22 45.65
N LEU A 26 -4.90 -30.28 46.98
CA LEU A 26 -5.89 -29.71 47.89
C LEU A 26 -6.00 -28.21 47.70
N TYR A 27 -4.88 -27.49 47.57
CA TYR A 27 -4.90 -26.06 47.28
C TYR A 27 -5.58 -25.76 45.94
N ILE A 28 -5.27 -26.51 44.88
CA ILE A 28 -5.89 -26.36 43.55
C ILE A 28 -7.38 -26.70 43.61
N GLU A 29 -7.79 -27.73 44.35
CA GLU A 29 -9.18 -28.15 44.52
C GLU A 29 -10.02 -27.18 45.36
N GLN A 30 -9.39 -26.52 46.35
CA GLN A 30 -10.07 -25.64 47.31
C GLN A 30 -9.96 -24.16 46.95
N SER A 31 -9.01 -23.77 46.10
CA SER A 31 -8.82 -22.37 45.72
C SER A 31 -9.89 -21.93 44.71
N PRO A 32 -10.64 -20.84 44.98
CA PRO A 32 -11.63 -20.30 44.05
C PRO A 32 -11.03 -19.95 42.68
N GLU A 33 -9.77 -19.53 42.66
CA GLU A 33 -8.99 -19.17 41.47
C GLU A 33 -8.65 -20.37 40.58
N CYS A 34 -8.76 -21.60 41.09
CA CYS A 34 -8.47 -22.84 40.36
C CYS A 34 -9.73 -23.66 40.05
N ALA A 35 -10.92 -23.17 40.43
CA ALA A 35 -12.18 -23.89 40.30
C ALA A 35 -12.47 -24.36 38.86
N GLN A 36 -12.11 -23.55 37.85
CA GLN A 36 -12.28 -23.92 36.44
C GLN A 36 -11.35 -25.07 36.02
N LEU A 37 -10.10 -25.09 36.48
CA LEU A 37 -9.14 -26.15 36.17
C LEU A 37 -9.56 -27.49 36.79
N VAL A 38 -10.14 -27.44 38.00
CA VAL A 38 -10.68 -28.62 38.70
C VAL A 38 -11.92 -29.16 37.98
N GLU A 39 -12.82 -28.28 37.54
CA GLU A 39 -13.98 -28.61 36.70
C GLU A 39 -13.58 -29.26 35.37
N GLU A 40 -12.53 -28.74 34.73
CA GLU A 40 -12.02 -29.23 33.45
C GLU A 40 -11.29 -30.56 33.60
N ALA A 41 -10.50 -30.75 34.67
CA ALA A 41 -9.83 -32.00 34.99
C ALA A 41 -10.80 -33.14 35.37
N LYS A 42 -11.96 -32.82 35.97
CA LYS A 42 -13.02 -33.79 36.29
C LYS A 42 -13.76 -34.33 35.07
N LYS A 43 -13.62 -33.68 33.91
CA LYS A 43 -14.18 -34.16 32.64
C LYS A 43 -13.10 -35.00 31.97
N PRO A 44 -13.29 -36.33 31.79
CA PRO A 44 -12.30 -37.15 31.11
C PRO A 44 -12.03 -36.56 29.73
N ALA A 45 -10.75 -36.26 29.45
CA ALA A 45 -10.34 -35.62 28.21
C ALA A 45 -10.94 -36.39 27.02
N LYS A 46 -11.92 -35.79 26.33
CA LYS A 46 -12.23 -36.22 24.96
C LYS A 46 -10.96 -35.98 24.18
N ASN A 47 -10.20 -37.05 23.91
CA ASN A 47 -8.96 -37.09 23.11
C ASN A 47 -8.74 -35.81 22.27
N THR A 48 -8.08 -34.82 22.86
CA THR A 48 -7.80 -33.53 22.22
C THR A 48 -6.70 -33.66 21.16
N GLN A 49 -6.20 -34.88 20.90
CA GLN A 49 -5.31 -35.18 19.77
C GLN A 49 -6.02 -35.23 18.41
N ASN A 50 -7.37 -35.19 18.36
CA ASN A 50 -8.11 -35.22 17.10
C ASN A 50 -9.30 -34.23 17.04
N GLN A 51 -9.20 -33.11 17.76
CA GLN A 51 -9.92 -31.89 17.36
C GLN A 51 -8.96 -31.04 16.50
N GLN A 52 -8.62 -31.54 15.32
CA GLN A 52 -8.61 -30.62 14.18
C GLN A 52 -10.07 -30.15 14.07
N GLN A 53 -10.43 -29.12 14.83
CA GLN A 53 -11.62 -28.34 14.58
C GLN A 53 -11.59 -28.08 13.07
N LYS A 54 -12.54 -28.68 12.34
CA LYS A 54 -12.83 -28.27 10.97
C LYS A 54 -13.36 -26.84 11.08
N GLN A 55 -12.44 -25.90 11.29
CA GLN A 55 -12.74 -24.49 11.35
C GLN A 55 -13.40 -24.16 10.02
N GLY A 56 -14.65 -23.71 10.10
CA GLY A 56 -15.41 -23.35 8.92
C GLY A 56 -14.66 -22.27 8.13
N LEU A 57 -14.90 -22.18 6.83
CA LEU A 57 -14.36 -21.09 5.99
C LEU A 57 -14.60 -19.71 6.63
N ILE A 58 -15.75 -19.53 7.29
CA ILE A 58 -16.11 -18.31 8.01
C ILE A 58 -15.24 -18.06 9.24
N GLU A 59 -14.92 -19.08 10.04
CA GLU A 59 -14.00 -18.95 11.20
C GLU A 59 -12.57 -18.65 10.75
N LYS A 60 -12.11 -19.26 9.65
CA LYS A 60 -10.81 -18.93 9.06
C LYS A 60 -10.76 -17.51 8.51
N LEU A 61 -11.85 -17.05 7.89
CA LEU A 61 -11.97 -15.67 7.41
C LEU A 61 -12.08 -14.66 8.56
N LEU A 62 -12.80 -15.00 9.63
CA LEU A 62 -12.86 -14.19 10.85
C LEU A 62 -11.50 -14.13 11.55
N GLY A 63 -10.74 -15.24 11.58
CA GLY A 63 -9.37 -15.27 12.11
C GLY A 63 -8.35 -14.46 11.28
N LEU A 64 -8.69 -14.08 10.05
CA LEU A 64 -7.88 -13.15 9.25
C LEU A 64 -8.19 -11.68 9.60
N VAL A 65 -9.41 -11.39 10.05
CA VAL A 65 -9.89 -10.02 10.33
C VAL A 65 -9.70 -9.65 11.81
N ILE A 66 -9.96 -10.60 12.71
CA ILE A 66 -9.96 -10.41 14.16
C ILE A 66 -8.67 -10.97 14.73
N ALA A 67 -7.96 -10.15 15.49
CA ALA A 67 -6.76 -10.56 16.19
C ALA A 67 -7.14 -11.52 17.32
N ASN A 68 -6.52 -12.69 17.35
CA ASN A 68 -6.77 -13.69 18.39
C ASN A 68 -6.07 -13.30 19.69
N SER A 69 -6.81 -13.13 20.77
CA SER A 69 -6.27 -12.72 22.07
C SER A 69 -5.23 -13.69 22.64
N GLN A 70 -5.36 -14.99 22.34
CA GLN A 70 -4.43 -16.01 22.81
C GLN A 70 -3.03 -15.87 22.21
N ASP A 71 -2.90 -15.18 21.08
CA ASP A 71 -1.61 -14.96 20.41
C ASP A 71 -0.87 -13.74 21.00
N PHE A 72 -1.54 -12.91 21.84
CA PHE A 72 -0.92 -11.75 22.50
C PHE A 72 -0.20 -12.10 23.81
N HIS A 73 -0.26 -13.36 24.24
CA HIS A 73 0.54 -13.89 25.32
C HIS A 73 1.11 -15.25 24.91
N GLY A 74 2.22 -15.66 25.53
CA GLY A 74 2.78 -16.98 25.31
C GLY A 74 2.03 -18.04 26.13
N ARG A 75 2.55 -19.26 26.13
CA ARG A 75 1.90 -20.42 26.75
C ARG A 75 2.56 -20.88 28.05
N ALA A 76 3.68 -20.30 28.45
CA ALA A 76 4.46 -20.78 29.60
C ALA A 76 3.71 -20.58 30.92
N ILE A 77 3.32 -19.35 31.23
CA ILE A 77 2.53 -18.98 32.41
C ILE A 77 1.60 -17.84 32.01
N VAL A 78 0.31 -17.99 32.27
CA VAL A 78 -0.72 -16.99 31.94
C VAL A 78 -1.58 -16.77 33.18
N SER A 79 -1.56 -15.55 33.72
CA SER A 79 -2.48 -15.15 34.79
C SER A 79 -3.82 -14.70 34.20
N GLU A 80 -4.89 -14.72 34.98
CA GLU A 80 -6.20 -14.20 34.54
C GLU A 80 -6.12 -12.73 34.08
N ASN A 81 -5.33 -11.92 34.80
CA ASN A 81 -5.09 -10.52 34.43
C ASN A 81 -4.37 -10.42 33.07
N LEU A 82 -3.34 -11.23 32.83
CA LEU A 82 -2.64 -11.24 31.55
C LEU A 82 -3.59 -11.66 30.41
N ALA A 83 -4.39 -12.70 30.61
CA ALA A 83 -5.37 -13.14 29.61
C ALA A 83 -6.40 -12.05 29.29
N LYS A 84 -6.91 -11.36 30.33
CA LYS A 84 -7.87 -10.25 30.19
C LYS A 84 -7.26 -9.05 29.45
N ASP A 85 -6.03 -8.67 29.78
CA ASP A 85 -5.34 -7.56 29.13
C ASP A 85 -4.94 -7.87 27.68
N SER A 86 -4.58 -9.12 27.39
CA SER A 86 -4.41 -9.62 26.02
C SER A 86 -5.73 -9.58 25.23
N GLN A 87 -6.86 -9.89 25.87
CA GLN A 87 -8.19 -9.76 25.24
C GLN A 87 -8.51 -8.31 24.89
N TYR A 88 -8.30 -7.37 25.81
CA TYR A 88 -8.50 -5.94 25.52
C TYR A 88 -7.58 -5.43 24.42
N THR A 89 -6.31 -5.82 24.44
CA THR A 89 -5.34 -5.43 23.42
C THR A 89 -5.74 -5.97 22.04
N ALA A 90 -6.11 -7.25 21.95
CA ALA A 90 -6.55 -7.86 20.70
C ALA A 90 -7.85 -7.24 20.16
N ALA A 91 -8.79 -6.85 21.04
CA ALA A 91 -9.99 -6.13 20.65
C ALA A 91 -9.66 -4.73 20.07
N LEU A 92 -8.77 -3.98 20.70
CA LEU A 92 -8.33 -2.66 20.21
C LEU A 92 -7.62 -2.77 18.86
N VAL A 93 -6.71 -3.73 18.72
CA VAL A 93 -6.04 -4.02 17.44
C VAL A 93 -7.07 -4.37 16.37
N SER A 94 -8.03 -5.24 16.66
CA SER A 94 -9.07 -5.65 15.70
C SER A 94 -9.94 -4.47 15.26
N ILE A 95 -10.38 -3.62 16.19
CA ILE A 95 -11.18 -2.42 15.89
C ILE A 95 -10.37 -1.46 15.01
N SER A 96 -9.11 -1.21 15.36
CA SER A 96 -8.24 -0.31 14.60
C SER A 96 -7.97 -0.84 13.19
N SER A 97 -7.61 -2.12 13.08
CA SER A 97 -7.39 -2.81 11.80
C SER A 97 -8.65 -2.74 10.93
N LEU A 98 -9.84 -2.98 11.51
CA LEU A 98 -11.11 -2.92 10.79
C LEU A 98 -11.41 -1.50 10.26
N LEU A 99 -11.23 -0.48 11.10
CA LEU A 99 -11.38 0.92 10.67
C LEU A 99 -10.44 1.24 9.50
N ASN A 100 -9.18 0.83 9.61
CA ASN A 100 -8.19 1.02 8.55
C ASN A 100 -8.57 0.26 7.27
N ALA A 101 -9.10 -0.96 7.36
CA ALA A 101 -9.58 -1.70 6.20
C ALA A 101 -10.78 -1.03 5.52
N THR A 102 -11.72 -0.50 6.30
CA THR A 102 -12.85 0.27 5.77
C THR A 102 -12.38 1.53 5.08
N SER A 103 -11.43 2.26 5.65
CA SER A 103 -10.90 3.48 5.06
C SER A 103 -9.96 3.25 3.86
N ASN A 104 -9.30 2.10 3.80
CA ASN A 104 -8.44 1.70 2.66
C ASN A 104 -9.24 1.16 1.49
N PHE A 105 -10.46 0.63 1.75
CA PHE A 105 -11.30 0.01 0.73
C PHE A 105 -11.49 0.86 -0.52
N PRO A 106 -11.79 2.17 -0.45
CA PRO A 106 -11.99 2.96 -1.64
C PRO A 106 -10.74 3.06 -2.50
N LEU A 107 -9.59 3.36 -1.90
CA LEU A 107 -8.34 3.47 -2.65
C LEU A 107 -8.00 2.16 -3.35
N LEU A 108 -8.13 1.02 -2.64
CA LEU A 108 -7.87 -0.29 -3.22
C LEU A 108 -8.89 -0.65 -4.31
N TYR A 109 -10.17 -0.34 -4.11
CA TYR A 109 -11.22 -0.54 -5.11
C TYR A 109 -10.91 0.21 -6.40
N PHE A 110 -10.57 1.49 -6.30
CA PHE A 110 -10.21 2.28 -7.48
C PHE A 110 -8.90 1.81 -8.11
N ALA A 111 -7.89 1.43 -7.32
CA ALA A 111 -6.66 0.85 -7.87
C ALA A 111 -6.90 -0.45 -8.68
N PHE A 112 -7.91 -1.24 -8.30
CA PHE A 112 -8.29 -2.47 -9.02
C PHE A 112 -9.50 -2.32 -9.94
N LYS A 113 -10.09 -1.12 -10.08
CA LYS A 113 -11.31 -0.88 -10.86
C LYS A 113 -11.18 -1.35 -12.30
N ASP A 114 -9.99 -1.18 -12.87
CA ASP A 114 -9.68 -1.50 -14.26
C ASP A 114 -9.65 -3.03 -14.51
N LEU A 115 -9.71 -3.87 -13.46
CA LEU A 115 -9.90 -5.33 -13.55
C LEU A 115 -11.37 -5.76 -13.72
N GLY A 116 -12.31 -4.81 -13.79
CA GLY A 116 -13.73 -5.07 -14.02
C GLY A 116 -14.35 -5.92 -12.91
N ILE A 117 -14.92 -7.09 -13.26
CA ILE A 117 -15.57 -8.00 -12.31
C ILE A 117 -14.62 -8.51 -11.21
N LEU A 118 -13.31 -8.49 -11.45
CA LEU A 118 -12.30 -8.90 -10.48
C LEU A 118 -11.90 -7.78 -9.50
N ALA A 119 -12.37 -6.54 -9.69
CA ALA A 119 -12.02 -5.41 -8.82
C ALA A 119 -12.39 -5.67 -7.36
N VAL A 120 -13.63 -6.09 -7.10
CA VAL A 120 -14.14 -6.37 -5.74
C VAL A 120 -13.38 -7.51 -5.06
N PRO A 121 -13.23 -8.72 -5.66
CA PRO A 121 -12.51 -9.80 -5.00
C PRO A 121 -11.02 -9.47 -4.78
N MET A 122 -10.37 -8.76 -5.71
CA MET A 122 -8.98 -8.32 -5.52
C MET A 122 -8.84 -7.28 -4.41
N THR A 123 -9.79 -6.35 -4.30
CA THR A 123 -9.87 -5.38 -3.21
C THR A 123 -10.04 -6.06 -1.86
N ALA A 124 -10.98 -7.02 -1.77
CA ALA A 124 -11.22 -7.79 -0.56
C ALA A 124 -9.99 -8.61 -0.15
N LEU A 125 -9.34 -9.27 -1.11
CA LEU A 125 -8.11 -10.02 -0.87
C LEU A 125 -6.97 -9.12 -0.37
N ALA A 126 -6.73 -7.99 -1.04
CA ALA A 126 -5.69 -7.04 -0.64
C ALA A 126 -5.95 -6.49 0.78
N ASN A 127 -7.20 -6.11 1.08
CA ASN A 127 -7.59 -5.68 2.42
C ASN A 127 -7.40 -6.78 3.47
N ALA A 128 -7.79 -8.02 3.16
CA ALA A 128 -7.61 -9.16 4.07
C ALA A 128 -6.12 -9.43 4.36
N LEU A 129 -5.25 -9.32 3.35
CA LEU A 129 -3.81 -9.46 3.52
C LEU A 129 -3.24 -8.33 4.40
N ILE A 130 -3.67 -7.09 4.19
CA ILE A 130 -3.25 -5.94 4.99
C ILE A 130 -3.72 -6.09 6.44
N LEU A 131 -4.97 -6.50 6.67
CA LEU A 131 -5.53 -6.81 7.99
C LEU A 131 -4.72 -7.88 8.71
N LYS A 132 -4.51 -9.02 8.04
CA LYS A 132 -3.71 -10.13 8.57
C LYS A 132 -2.32 -9.67 8.94
N TYR A 133 -1.65 -8.94 8.05
CA TYR A 133 -0.30 -8.43 8.30
C TYR A 133 -0.26 -7.45 9.49
N THR A 134 -1.28 -6.60 9.63
CA THR A 134 -1.42 -5.68 10.77
C THR A 134 -1.57 -6.46 12.08
N ASN A 135 -2.46 -7.44 12.12
CA ASN A 135 -2.69 -8.29 13.30
C ASN A 135 -1.45 -9.12 13.65
N ASP A 136 -0.79 -9.74 12.67
CA ASP A 136 0.45 -10.51 12.85
C ASP A 136 1.58 -9.62 13.38
N SER A 137 1.69 -8.38 12.91
CA SER A 137 2.70 -7.42 13.40
C SER A 137 2.46 -7.03 14.87
N ALA A 138 1.20 -6.92 15.28
CA ALA A 138 0.82 -6.65 16.66
C ALA A 138 1.13 -7.86 17.57
N VAL A 139 0.86 -9.08 17.11
CA VAL A 139 1.24 -10.33 17.78
C VAL A 139 2.77 -10.45 17.90
N ALA A 140 3.51 -10.20 16.83
CA ALA A 140 4.97 -10.22 16.86
C ALA A 140 5.54 -9.13 17.80
N THR A 141 4.85 -8.01 17.94
CA THR A 141 5.19 -6.95 18.89
C THR A 141 5.00 -7.40 20.34
N SER A 142 3.86 -8.02 20.66
CA SER A 142 3.55 -8.51 22.01
C SER A 142 4.43 -9.70 22.43
N ALA A 143 4.89 -10.52 21.47
CA ALA A 143 5.80 -11.65 21.64
C ALA A 143 7.26 -11.29 21.96
N ARG A 144 7.48 -10.21 22.71
CA ARG A 144 8.81 -9.74 23.10
C ARG A 144 9.48 -10.73 24.05
N LYS A 145 10.61 -11.30 23.63
CA LYS A 145 11.42 -12.20 24.46
C LYS A 145 12.41 -11.43 25.35
N PRO A 146 12.72 -11.92 26.57
CA PRO A 146 13.74 -11.32 27.44
C PRO A 146 15.13 -11.26 26.79
N HIS A 147 15.48 -12.32 26.06
CA HIS A 147 16.72 -12.50 25.31
C HIS A 147 16.37 -12.58 23.81
N GLY A 148 16.89 -11.66 22.98
CA GLY A 148 16.54 -11.58 21.54
C GLY A 148 15.54 -10.47 21.16
N ARG A 149 15.73 -9.25 21.69
CA ARG A 149 14.82 -8.10 21.51
C ARG A 149 14.73 -7.54 20.09
N SER A 150 15.69 -7.87 19.22
CA SER A 150 15.80 -7.31 17.86
C SER A 150 14.54 -7.58 17.03
N TRP A 151 14.00 -8.79 17.08
CA TRP A 151 12.79 -9.17 16.33
C TRP A 151 11.56 -8.35 16.76
N SER A 152 11.33 -8.22 18.06
CA SER A 152 10.22 -7.41 18.60
C SER A 152 10.39 -5.92 18.25
N ASN A 153 11.61 -5.39 18.23
CA ASN A 153 11.84 -4.01 17.80
C ASN A 153 11.52 -3.79 16.31
N TRP A 154 11.87 -4.75 15.44
CA TRP A 154 11.47 -4.72 14.03
C TRP A 154 9.95 -4.85 13.86
N ALA A 155 9.29 -5.69 14.66
CA ALA A 155 7.84 -5.81 14.68
C ALA A 155 7.16 -4.49 15.11
N ILE A 156 7.68 -3.80 16.13
CA ILE A 156 7.21 -2.47 16.54
C ILE A 156 7.35 -1.47 15.39
N ALA A 157 8.52 -1.42 14.73
CA ALA A 157 8.76 -0.52 13.62
C ALA A 157 7.83 -0.81 12.42
N ALA A 158 7.58 -2.09 12.12
CA ALA A 158 6.64 -2.51 11.09
C ALA A 158 5.19 -2.12 11.44
N MET A 159 4.76 -2.35 12.69
CA MET A 159 3.42 -1.99 13.16
C MET A 159 3.21 -0.46 13.09
N LEU A 160 4.17 0.33 13.57
CA LEU A 160 4.06 1.80 13.53
C LEU A 160 4.05 2.35 12.11
N SER A 161 4.94 1.86 11.24
CA SER A 161 5.02 2.35 9.85
C SER A 161 3.78 1.97 9.05
N LEU A 162 3.25 0.76 9.24
CA LEU A 162 2.03 0.30 8.58
C LEU A 162 0.81 1.12 9.02
N ASN A 163 0.64 1.36 10.32
CA ASN A 163 -0.46 2.17 10.82
C ASN A 163 -0.38 3.61 10.31
N ALA A 164 0.82 4.21 10.29
CA ALA A 164 1.02 5.55 9.72
C ALA A 164 0.65 5.60 8.23
N LEU A 165 1.06 4.60 7.45
CA LEU A 165 0.72 4.48 6.03
C LEU A 165 -0.79 4.33 5.84
N GLN A 166 -1.44 3.46 6.62
CA GLN A 166 -2.89 3.24 6.57
C GLN A 166 -3.68 4.52 6.92
N SER A 167 -3.21 5.34 7.86
CA SER A 167 -3.84 6.63 8.16
C SER A 167 -3.74 7.63 7.01
N ILE A 168 -2.62 7.68 6.29
CA ILE A 168 -2.49 8.51 5.08
C ILE A 168 -3.45 7.99 4.01
N VAL A 169 -3.48 6.67 3.80
CA VAL A 169 -4.40 6.04 2.84
C VAL A 169 -5.86 6.31 3.20
N ALA A 170 -6.22 6.36 4.47
CA ALA A 170 -7.57 6.71 4.92
C ALA A 170 -7.98 8.12 4.45
N GLY A 171 -7.07 9.10 4.59
CA GLY A 171 -7.29 10.46 4.11
C GLY A 171 -7.44 10.52 2.59
N VAL A 172 -6.53 9.86 1.86
CA VAL A 172 -6.57 9.78 0.39
C VAL A 172 -7.82 9.05 -0.12
N GLY A 173 -8.18 7.92 0.49
CA GLY A 173 -9.35 7.14 0.12
C GLY A 173 -10.66 7.92 0.33
N THR A 174 -10.69 8.76 1.37
CA THR A 174 -11.82 9.66 1.62
C THR A 174 -11.88 10.80 0.59
N GLU A 175 -10.74 11.40 0.24
CA GLU A 175 -10.65 12.39 -0.84
C GLU A 175 -11.15 11.80 -2.17
N LEU A 176 -10.75 10.56 -2.46
CA LEU A 176 -11.15 9.84 -3.66
C LEU A 176 -12.67 9.60 -3.72
N LEU A 177 -13.31 9.25 -2.59
CA LEU A 177 -14.76 9.04 -2.54
C LEU A 177 -15.55 10.34 -2.60
N LEU A 178 -15.14 11.35 -1.83
CA LEU A 178 -15.97 12.52 -1.56
C LEU A 178 -15.69 13.68 -2.51
N ASN A 179 -14.54 13.69 -3.17
CA ASN A 179 -14.16 14.76 -4.11
C ASN A 179 -14.01 14.25 -5.55
N SER A 180 -14.76 13.22 -5.95
CA SER A 180 -14.68 12.64 -7.30
C SER A 180 -14.87 13.67 -8.42
N SER A 181 -15.79 14.62 -8.25
CA SER A 181 -16.03 15.72 -9.19
C SER A 181 -14.83 16.69 -9.28
N GLY A 182 -14.21 17.00 -8.15
CA GLY A 182 -12.99 17.81 -8.10
C GLY A 182 -11.82 17.12 -8.79
N LEU A 183 -11.68 15.79 -8.63
CA LEU A 183 -10.66 15.01 -9.33
C LEU A 183 -10.90 14.99 -10.85
N SER A 184 -12.15 14.84 -11.29
CA SER A 184 -12.50 14.94 -12.71
C SER A 184 -12.19 16.32 -13.28
N GLN A 185 -12.48 17.39 -12.55
CA GLN A 185 -12.14 18.75 -12.93
C GLN A 185 -10.62 18.97 -13.01
N LEU A 186 -9.85 18.41 -12.06
CA LEU A 186 -8.39 18.47 -12.06
C LEU A 186 -7.80 17.73 -13.28
N LYS A 187 -8.34 16.55 -13.62
CA LYS A 187 -7.94 15.86 -14.83
C LYS A 187 -8.30 16.64 -16.10
N ALA A 188 -9.49 17.25 -16.13
CA ALA A 188 -9.89 18.07 -17.26
C ALA A 188 -8.92 19.24 -17.48
N GLN A 189 -8.48 19.89 -16.41
CA GLN A 189 -7.45 20.93 -16.46
C GLN A 189 -6.11 20.42 -16.99
N GLU A 190 -5.66 19.25 -16.53
CA GLU A 190 -4.43 18.62 -17.01
C GLU A 190 -4.49 18.34 -18.52
N LEU A 191 -5.60 17.77 -19.00
CA LEU A 191 -5.80 17.46 -20.42
C LEU A 191 -5.86 18.74 -21.28
N ILE A 192 -6.53 19.79 -20.81
CA ILE A 192 -6.55 21.08 -21.51
C ILE A 192 -5.13 21.66 -21.59
N LYS A 193 -4.36 21.60 -20.50
CA LYS A 193 -2.97 22.07 -20.47
C LYS A 193 -2.07 21.26 -21.41
N GLU A 194 -2.28 19.96 -21.50
CA GLU A 194 -1.58 19.09 -22.45
C GLU A 194 -1.87 19.47 -23.90
N GLN A 195 -3.13 19.78 -24.24
CA GLN A 195 -3.48 20.27 -25.59
C GLN A 195 -2.82 21.61 -25.91
N ILE A 196 -2.78 22.53 -24.94
CA ILE A 196 -2.07 23.82 -25.09
C ILE A 196 -0.58 23.57 -25.38
N ASN A 197 0.06 22.72 -24.58
CA ASN A 197 1.47 22.39 -24.77
C ASN A 197 1.72 21.71 -26.12
N ARG A 198 0.83 20.80 -26.56
CA ARG A 198 0.95 20.12 -27.85
C ARG A 198 0.93 21.11 -29.01
N VAL A 199 0.05 22.11 -28.99
CA VAL A 199 0.05 23.17 -30.00
C VAL A 199 1.33 23.99 -29.94
N GLU A 200 1.82 24.34 -28.74
CA GLU A 200 3.07 25.10 -28.61
C GLU A 200 4.30 24.31 -29.11
N THR A 201 4.29 22.97 -29.00
CA THR A 201 5.38 22.15 -29.58
C THR A 201 5.43 22.20 -31.10
N LEU A 202 4.32 22.46 -31.81
CA LEU A 202 4.33 22.59 -33.28
C LEU A 202 5.15 23.80 -33.77
N LYS A 203 5.40 24.77 -32.89
CA LYS A 203 6.29 25.90 -33.15
C LYS A 203 7.73 25.46 -33.40
N GLN A 204 8.14 24.31 -32.85
CA GLN A 204 9.46 23.74 -33.09
C GLN A 204 9.40 22.84 -34.32
N ILE A 205 10.10 23.22 -35.39
CA ILE A 205 10.14 22.46 -36.64
C ILE A 205 11.11 21.29 -36.48
N ASP A 206 10.61 20.17 -35.96
CA ASP A 206 11.43 18.99 -35.63
C ASP A 206 11.26 17.81 -36.61
N SER A 207 10.63 18.03 -37.77
CA SER A 207 10.36 16.95 -38.71
C SER A 207 11.66 16.41 -39.34
N PRO A 208 11.81 15.07 -39.51
CA PRO A 208 12.97 14.49 -40.18
C PRO A 208 13.18 15.03 -41.60
N GLN A 209 12.09 15.30 -42.32
CA GLN A 209 12.11 15.86 -43.67
C GLN A 209 12.68 17.28 -43.68
N TYR A 210 12.28 18.14 -42.72
CA TYR A 210 12.82 19.48 -42.59
C TYR A 210 14.31 19.47 -42.27
N LYS A 211 14.74 18.63 -41.33
CA LYS A 211 16.16 18.52 -40.95
C LYS A 211 17.03 18.03 -42.10
N ASP A 212 16.58 17.04 -42.85
CA ASP A 212 17.30 16.53 -44.03
C ASP A 212 17.38 17.59 -45.15
N ALA A 213 16.27 18.27 -45.46
CA ALA A 213 16.25 19.35 -46.44
C ALA A 213 17.16 20.52 -46.01
N LEU A 214 17.11 20.91 -44.74
CA LEU A 214 17.94 21.97 -44.17
C LEU A 214 19.43 21.62 -44.26
N ALA A 215 19.82 20.42 -43.82
CA ALA A 215 21.20 19.97 -43.88
C ALA A 215 21.74 19.92 -45.32
N ARG A 216 20.91 19.49 -46.28
CA ARG A 216 21.28 19.47 -47.71
C ARG A 216 21.42 20.88 -48.30
N CYS A 217 20.50 21.78 -47.97
CA CYS A 217 20.61 23.18 -48.38
C CYS A 217 21.86 23.83 -47.79
N GLU A 218 22.07 23.77 -46.46
CA GLU A 218 23.23 24.37 -45.79
C GLU A 218 24.57 23.77 -46.29
N SER A 219 24.64 22.45 -46.46
CA SER A 219 25.84 21.80 -47.01
C SER A 219 26.11 22.26 -48.45
N GLY A 220 25.07 22.38 -49.26
CA GLY A 220 25.20 22.84 -50.65
C GLY A 220 25.58 24.32 -50.73
N GLU A 221 25.00 25.18 -49.89
CA GLU A 221 25.39 26.60 -49.81
C GLU A 221 26.85 26.77 -49.40
N LYS A 222 27.30 25.98 -48.43
CA LYS A 222 28.70 25.96 -48.00
C LYS A 222 29.63 25.54 -49.13
N GLU A 223 29.30 24.48 -49.86
CA GLU A 223 30.08 24.04 -51.03
C GLU A 223 30.08 25.11 -52.13
N LEU A 224 28.92 25.71 -52.42
CA LEU A 224 28.79 26.76 -53.43
C LEU A 224 29.62 28.00 -53.10
N SER A 225 29.71 28.39 -51.81
CA SER A 225 30.49 29.53 -51.35
C SER A 225 32.00 29.36 -51.49
N GLN A 226 32.48 28.11 -51.59
CA GLN A 226 33.90 27.77 -51.73
C GLN A 226 34.33 27.62 -53.19
N LEU A 227 33.38 27.51 -54.12
CA LEU A 227 33.65 27.37 -55.54
C LEU A 227 33.79 28.73 -56.22
N ASP A 228 34.79 28.85 -57.09
CA ASP A 228 34.89 29.98 -58.02
C ASP A 228 33.69 29.96 -58.98
N LYS A 229 33.16 31.14 -59.33
CA LYS A 229 32.02 31.27 -60.27
C LYS A 229 32.32 30.72 -61.67
N SER A 230 33.60 30.70 -62.06
CA SER A 230 34.07 30.12 -63.32
C SER A 230 34.19 28.59 -63.28
N HIS A 231 34.05 27.97 -62.10
CA HIS A 231 34.14 26.52 -61.96
C HIS A 231 32.92 25.83 -62.60
N PRO A 232 33.10 24.79 -63.44
CA PRO A 232 31.99 24.15 -64.18
C PRO A 232 30.85 23.63 -63.29
N ARG A 233 31.19 23.18 -62.07
CA ARG A 233 30.23 22.69 -61.08
C ARG A 233 29.44 23.79 -60.37
N TRP A 234 29.90 25.04 -60.42
CA TRP A 234 29.24 26.16 -59.74
C TRP A 234 27.81 26.33 -60.25
N GLN A 235 27.64 26.36 -61.57
CA GLN A 235 26.32 26.52 -62.20
C GLN A 235 25.38 25.35 -61.88
N SER A 236 25.87 24.10 -61.95
CA SER A 236 25.03 22.93 -61.64
C SER A 236 24.57 22.91 -60.18
N LEU A 237 25.45 23.28 -59.25
CA LEU A 237 25.13 23.30 -57.81
C LEU A 237 24.17 24.46 -57.49
N PHE A 238 24.39 25.64 -58.10
CA PHE A 238 23.48 26.77 -57.98
C PHE A 238 22.05 26.39 -58.42
N VAL A 239 21.93 25.75 -59.58
CA VAL A 239 20.62 25.31 -60.11
C VAL A 239 19.96 24.26 -59.21
N GLN A 240 20.74 23.36 -58.61
CA GLN A 240 20.20 22.36 -57.67
C GLN A 240 19.68 22.97 -56.36
N LEU A 241 20.36 24.01 -55.87
CA LEU A 241 19.99 24.69 -54.62
C LEU A 241 18.80 25.62 -54.79
N TYR A 242 18.79 26.41 -55.87
CA TYR A 242 17.85 27.54 -56.02
C TYR A 242 16.95 27.45 -57.26
N GLY A 243 17.19 26.51 -58.17
CA GLY A 243 16.50 26.44 -59.46
C GLY A 243 17.21 27.22 -60.57
N THR A 244 16.66 27.18 -61.78
CA THR A 244 17.24 27.94 -62.91
C THR A 244 16.98 29.44 -62.76
N TRP A 245 17.77 30.27 -63.45
CA TRP A 245 17.58 31.73 -63.42
C TRP A 245 16.21 32.17 -63.91
N GLU A 246 15.66 31.45 -64.89
CA GLU A 246 14.30 31.66 -65.43
C GLU A 246 13.20 31.33 -64.40
N GLN A 247 13.53 30.54 -63.38
CA GLN A 247 12.60 30.11 -62.32
C GLN A 247 12.70 30.99 -61.07
N ARG A 248 13.50 32.05 -61.09
CA ARG A 248 13.75 32.91 -59.92
C ARG A 248 12.47 33.51 -59.33
N ASP A 249 11.51 33.88 -60.19
CA ASP A 249 10.23 34.46 -59.80
C ASP A 249 9.08 33.43 -59.88
N ARG A 250 9.39 32.14 -60.05
CA ARG A 250 8.38 31.09 -60.14
C ARG A 250 7.71 30.94 -58.78
N ASN A 251 6.38 30.97 -58.78
CA ASN A 251 5.62 30.55 -57.62
C ASN A 251 5.75 29.03 -57.44
N TRP A 252 6.37 28.62 -56.35
CA TRP A 252 6.57 27.23 -55.96
C TRP A 252 5.39 26.65 -55.16
N GLU A 253 4.32 27.42 -54.93
CA GLU A 253 2.94 27.08 -54.49
C GLU A 253 2.58 25.60 -54.68
N ASN A 254 2.41 25.26 -55.95
CA ASN A 254 1.71 24.05 -56.38
C ASN A 254 2.65 22.97 -56.92
N VAL A 255 3.96 23.11 -56.68
CA VAL A 255 4.96 22.15 -57.15
C VAL A 255 5.15 21.07 -56.07
N PRO A 256 5.10 19.77 -56.41
CA PRO A 256 5.37 18.69 -55.46
C PRO A 256 6.72 18.89 -54.76
N LEU A 257 6.78 18.58 -53.46
CA LEU A 257 7.94 18.83 -52.62
C LEU A 257 9.23 18.23 -53.20
N GLU A 258 9.13 17.03 -53.79
CA GLU A 258 10.25 16.29 -54.37
C GLU A 258 10.84 16.94 -55.63
N GLN A 259 10.10 17.86 -56.27
CA GLN A 259 10.48 18.54 -57.50
C GLN A 259 11.01 19.96 -57.26
N LEU A 260 10.97 20.43 -56.01
CA LEU A 260 11.49 21.74 -55.62
C LEU A 260 13.02 21.72 -55.54
N PRO A 261 13.69 22.85 -55.83
CA PRO A 261 15.10 22.99 -55.50
C PRO A 261 15.33 22.90 -53.98
N LEU A 262 16.54 22.51 -53.55
CA LEU A 262 16.80 22.11 -52.15
C LEU A 262 16.49 23.21 -51.12
N CYS A 263 16.83 24.47 -51.40
CA CYS A 263 16.59 25.56 -50.46
C CYS A 263 15.11 26.05 -50.48
N PRO A 264 14.44 26.18 -51.63
CA PRO A 264 12.98 26.33 -51.70
C PRO A 264 12.18 25.22 -50.98
N GLN A 265 12.67 23.97 -50.93
CA GLN A 265 12.05 22.91 -50.11
C GLN A 265 12.05 23.28 -48.62
N VAL A 266 13.15 23.81 -48.10
CA VAL A 266 13.28 24.22 -46.69
C VAL A 266 12.27 25.32 -46.36
N GLU A 267 12.15 26.33 -47.22
CA GLU A 267 11.20 27.41 -47.01
C GLU A 267 9.74 26.93 -47.10
N ARG A 268 9.40 26.05 -48.06
CA ARG A 268 8.06 25.43 -48.12
C ARG A 268 7.75 24.67 -46.84
N LEU A 269 8.65 23.81 -46.38
CA LEU A 269 8.45 23.03 -45.15
C LEU A 269 8.34 23.92 -43.91
N ARG A 270 9.06 25.05 -43.88
CA ARG A 270 8.96 26.06 -42.81
C ARG A 270 7.61 26.77 -42.85
N GLU A 271 7.17 27.21 -44.02
CA GLU A 271 5.85 27.84 -44.23
C GLU A 271 4.72 26.89 -43.86
N ASP A 272 4.76 25.63 -44.32
CA ASP A 272 3.76 24.61 -44.03
C ASP A 272 3.67 24.35 -42.52
N ALA A 273 4.83 24.22 -41.84
CA ALA A 273 4.87 24.07 -40.38
C ALA A 273 4.30 25.29 -39.65
N TYR A 274 4.63 26.50 -40.12
CA TYR A 274 4.10 27.75 -39.55
C TYR A 274 2.58 27.87 -39.75
N GLN A 275 2.08 27.56 -40.93
CA GLN A 275 0.64 27.56 -41.23
C GLN A 275 -0.10 26.51 -40.40
N ALA A 276 0.47 25.31 -40.24
CA ALA A 276 -0.08 24.28 -39.38
C ALA A 276 -0.14 24.73 -37.91
N TYR A 277 0.91 25.40 -37.41
CA TYR A 277 0.93 25.99 -36.07
C TYR A 277 -0.14 27.07 -35.90
N GLU A 278 -0.19 28.08 -36.78
CA GLU A 278 -1.17 29.17 -36.67
C GLU A 278 -2.61 28.66 -36.79
N THR A 279 -2.87 27.71 -37.68
CA THR A 279 -4.20 27.08 -37.81
C THR A 279 -4.58 26.34 -36.52
N ALA A 280 -3.68 25.52 -35.96
CA ALA A 280 -3.92 24.79 -34.73
C ALA A 280 -4.11 25.72 -33.52
N LYS A 281 -3.33 26.80 -33.47
CA LYS A 281 -3.41 27.85 -32.44
C LYS A 281 -4.72 28.62 -32.52
N GLU A 282 -5.17 29.01 -33.71
CA GLU A 282 -6.44 29.71 -33.87
C GLU A 282 -7.61 28.83 -33.43
N GLN A 283 -7.63 27.56 -33.87
CA GLN A 283 -8.64 26.58 -33.43
C GLN A 283 -8.63 26.39 -31.91
N LEU A 284 -7.44 26.28 -31.31
CA LEU A 284 -7.30 26.17 -29.86
C LEU A 284 -7.79 27.44 -29.14
N GLN A 285 -7.44 28.63 -29.64
CA GLN A 285 -7.88 29.90 -29.05
C GLN A 285 -9.41 30.07 -29.12
N GLN A 286 -10.03 29.72 -30.24
CA GLN A 286 -11.49 29.70 -30.36
C GLN A 286 -12.12 28.75 -29.33
N SER A 287 -11.52 27.58 -29.13
CA SER A 287 -11.95 26.61 -28.12
C SER A 287 -11.82 27.18 -26.70
N LEU A 288 -10.68 27.77 -26.37
CA LEU A 288 -10.41 28.36 -25.06
C LEU A 288 -11.28 29.58 -24.76
N GLY A 289 -11.71 30.33 -25.79
CA GLY A 289 -12.70 31.40 -25.64
C GLY A 289 -14.04 30.88 -25.10
N VAL A 290 -14.48 29.70 -25.57
CA VAL A 290 -15.69 29.05 -25.07
C VAL A 290 -15.50 28.56 -23.63
N ARG A 291 -14.32 28.01 -23.30
CA ARG A 291 -13.98 27.59 -21.93
C ARG A 291 -14.20 28.72 -20.91
N ALA A 292 -13.75 29.93 -21.22
CA ALA A 292 -13.88 31.10 -20.33
C ALA A 292 -15.35 31.41 -19.99
N THR A 293 -16.28 31.10 -20.88
CA THR A 293 -17.72 31.32 -20.67
C THR A 293 -18.41 30.18 -19.89
N MET A 294 -17.82 28.98 -19.85
CA MET A 294 -18.45 27.79 -19.26
C MET A 294 -18.17 27.61 -17.77
N GLY A 295 -17.01 28.07 -17.28
CA GLY A 295 -16.61 27.94 -15.88
C GLY A 295 -16.43 26.50 -15.37
N ASN A 296 -16.57 25.49 -16.24
CA ASN A 296 -16.44 24.08 -15.93
C ASN A 296 -15.62 23.40 -17.04
N ASP A 297 -14.47 22.84 -16.68
CA ASP A 297 -13.49 22.33 -17.64
C ASP A 297 -13.90 20.94 -18.14
N LEU A 298 -14.59 20.16 -17.30
CA LEU A 298 -15.15 18.88 -17.67
C LEU A 298 -16.26 19.04 -18.73
N ALA A 299 -17.20 19.97 -18.52
CA ALA A 299 -18.26 20.28 -19.47
C ALA A 299 -17.70 20.83 -20.79
N PHE A 300 -16.66 21.66 -20.70
CA PHE A 300 -15.94 22.14 -21.88
C PHE A 300 -15.35 20.97 -22.70
N LEU A 301 -14.65 20.04 -22.05
CA LEU A 301 -14.11 18.86 -22.74
C LEU A 301 -15.22 18.01 -23.37
N GLN A 302 -16.33 17.80 -22.66
CA GLN A 302 -17.45 17.02 -23.16
C GLN A 302 -18.03 17.62 -24.46
N GLN A 303 -18.15 18.95 -24.53
CA GLN A 303 -18.78 19.62 -25.67
C GLN A 303 -17.82 19.92 -26.83
N LYS A 304 -16.59 20.36 -26.53
CA LYS A 304 -15.64 20.87 -27.54
C LYS A 304 -14.52 19.88 -27.88
N MET A 305 -14.27 18.90 -27.01
CA MET A 305 -13.24 17.88 -27.22
C MET A 305 -13.78 16.48 -26.88
N PRO A 306 -14.90 16.04 -27.50
CA PRO A 306 -15.62 14.83 -27.09
C PRO A 306 -14.75 13.56 -27.20
N LEU A 307 -13.80 13.52 -28.15
CA LEU A 307 -12.86 12.41 -28.28
C LEU A 307 -11.91 12.31 -27.06
N VAL A 308 -11.41 13.45 -26.57
CA VAL A 308 -10.55 13.50 -25.37
C VAL A 308 -11.37 13.14 -24.13
N TYR A 309 -12.63 13.59 -24.09
CA TYR A 309 -13.55 13.28 -23.01
C TYR A 309 -13.82 11.78 -22.89
N THR A 310 -14.26 11.11 -23.96
CA THR A 310 -14.64 9.69 -23.92
C THR A 310 -13.47 8.74 -23.65
N GLN A 311 -12.23 9.18 -23.90
CA GLN A 311 -11.03 8.41 -23.54
C GLN A 311 -10.74 8.43 -22.03
N ASN A 312 -11.03 9.54 -21.36
CA ASN A 312 -10.60 9.78 -19.98
C ASN A 312 -11.75 9.76 -18.96
N PHE A 313 -12.99 9.88 -19.40
CA PHE A 313 -14.18 9.98 -18.56
C PHE A 313 -15.28 9.02 -19.01
N ILE A 314 -16.04 8.51 -18.06
CA ILE A 314 -17.28 7.78 -18.31
C ILE A 314 -18.45 8.77 -18.52
N PRO A 315 -19.61 8.33 -19.04
CA PRO A 315 -20.73 9.24 -19.33
C PRO A 315 -21.23 10.05 -18.12
N SER A 316 -21.03 9.58 -16.90
CA SER A 316 -21.38 10.31 -15.66
C SER A 316 -20.40 11.44 -15.31
N GLY A 317 -19.27 11.58 -16.02
CA GLY A 317 -18.24 12.58 -15.74
C GLY A 317 -17.16 12.13 -14.76
N GLU A 318 -17.22 10.89 -14.27
CA GLU A 318 -16.15 10.29 -13.46
C GLU A 318 -14.99 9.79 -14.32
N LEU A 319 -13.84 9.60 -13.70
CA LEU A 319 -12.64 9.10 -14.38
C LEU A 319 -12.80 7.66 -14.85
N SER A 320 -12.39 7.41 -16.10
CA SER A 320 -12.44 6.07 -16.70
C SER A 320 -11.45 5.11 -16.04
N SER A 321 -10.21 5.55 -15.78
CA SER A 321 -9.20 4.76 -15.09
C SER A 321 -9.23 5.00 -13.58
N GLY A 322 -9.30 3.90 -12.83
CA GLY A 322 -9.24 3.96 -11.37
C GLY A 322 -7.83 4.22 -10.83
N LEU A 323 -6.78 3.83 -11.57
CA LEU A 323 -5.40 4.21 -11.25
C LEU A 323 -5.20 5.71 -11.34
N GLU A 324 -5.73 6.34 -12.38
CA GLU A 324 -5.62 7.80 -12.55
C GLU A 324 -6.41 8.55 -11.47
N ALA A 325 -7.60 8.05 -11.11
CA ALA A 325 -8.36 8.58 -9.98
C ALA A 325 -7.56 8.51 -8.67
N SER A 326 -6.91 7.38 -8.41
CA SER A 326 -6.07 7.18 -7.22
C SER A 326 -4.87 8.13 -7.22
N ARG A 327 -4.18 8.30 -8.36
CA ARG A 327 -3.06 9.25 -8.52
C ARG A 327 -3.49 10.68 -8.21
N LEU A 328 -4.60 11.11 -8.82
CA LEU A 328 -5.12 12.48 -8.63
C LEU A 328 -5.60 12.71 -7.21
N ALA A 329 -6.20 11.71 -6.55
CA ALA A 329 -6.58 11.82 -5.14
C ALA A 329 -5.37 12.03 -4.22
N ILE A 330 -4.28 11.28 -4.43
CA ILE A 330 -3.03 11.45 -3.69
C ILE A 330 -2.48 12.87 -3.89
N LEU A 331 -2.38 13.32 -5.14
CA LEU A 331 -1.86 14.65 -5.47
C LEU A 331 -2.76 15.76 -4.92
N SER A 332 -4.08 15.65 -5.07
CA SER A 332 -5.06 16.59 -4.54
C SER A 332 -4.97 16.70 -3.01
N PHE A 333 -4.95 15.55 -2.32
CA PHE A 333 -4.84 15.49 -0.87
C PHE A 333 -3.56 16.17 -0.36
N ILE A 334 -2.40 15.82 -0.95
CA ILE A 334 -1.11 16.41 -0.57
C ILE A 334 -1.05 17.90 -0.92
N ALA A 335 -1.55 18.30 -2.08
CA ALA A 335 -1.59 19.70 -2.50
C ALA A 335 -2.44 20.54 -1.55
N LYS A 336 -3.65 20.10 -1.21
CA LYS A 336 -4.51 20.78 -0.24
C LYS A 336 -3.85 20.86 1.14
N LEU A 337 -3.17 19.78 1.57
CA LEU A 337 -2.52 19.73 2.89
C LEU A 337 -1.35 20.73 2.96
N THR A 338 -0.54 20.78 1.91
CA THR A 338 0.63 21.68 1.83
C THR A 338 0.23 23.14 1.62
N GLN A 339 -0.89 23.40 0.95
CA GLN A 339 -1.41 24.75 0.71
C GLN A 339 -2.30 25.27 1.86
N GLY A 340 -2.66 24.42 2.82
CA GLY A 340 -3.55 24.79 3.93
C GLY A 340 -5.00 24.97 3.52
N ASP A 341 -5.47 24.27 2.48
CA ASP A 341 -6.90 24.24 2.10
C ASP A 341 -7.67 23.30 3.05
N TRP A 342 -7.88 23.77 4.27
CA TRP A 342 -8.60 23.02 5.31
C TRP A 342 -10.08 22.81 4.95
N SER A 343 -10.68 23.74 4.19
CA SER A 343 -12.06 23.62 3.70
C SER A 343 -12.25 22.40 2.81
N GLY A 344 -11.32 22.17 1.88
CA GLY A 344 -11.34 21.02 0.99
C GLY A 344 -10.91 19.70 1.62
N LEU A 345 -10.44 19.72 2.88
CA LEU A 345 -9.86 18.57 3.59
C LEU A 345 -10.65 18.11 4.81
N GLY A 346 -11.77 18.74 5.17
CA GLY A 346 -12.49 18.45 6.42
C GLY A 346 -12.74 16.95 6.67
N PHE A 347 -13.41 16.26 5.75
CA PHE A 347 -13.65 14.82 5.86
C PHE A 347 -12.38 13.97 5.71
N PRO A 348 -11.51 14.18 4.69
CA PRO A 348 -10.23 13.48 4.60
C PRO A 348 -9.37 13.55 5.88
N LEU A 349 -9.27 14.72 6.50
CA LEU A 349 -8.53 14.90 7.75
C LEU A 349 -9.22 14.23 8.93
N PHE A 350 -10.55 14.29 9.01
CA PHE A 350 -11.29 13.59 10.05
C PHE A 350 -10.99 12.08 10.05
N PHE A 351 -11.04 11.43 8.88
CA PHE A 351 -10.74 10.00 8.78
C PHE A 351 -9.26 9.67 8.99
N LEU A 352 -8.34 10.53 8.53
CA LEU A 352 -6.92 10.40 8.83
C LEU A 352 -6.67 10.46 10.34
N LEU A 353 -7.22 11.47 11.02
CA LEU A 353 -7.05 11.66 12.46
C LEU A 353 -7.71 10.53 13.25
N LEU A 354 -8.91 10.11 12.86
CA LEU A 354 -9.59 8.98 13.48
C LEU A 354 -8.74 7.72 13.40
N SER A 355 -8.24 7.39 12.20
CA SER A 355 -7.32 6.25 11.98
C SER A 355 -6.05 6.38 12.82
N LEU A 356 -5.45 7.58 12.86
CA LEU A 356 -4.20 7.81 13.59
C LEU A 356 -4.39 7.66 15.10
N ILE A 357 -5.49 8.17 15.65
CA ILE A 357 -5.81 8.07 17.07
C ILE A 357 -6.07 6.61 17.45
N THR A 358 -6.96 5.90 16.73
CA THR A 358 -7.30 4.51 17.06
C THR A 358 -6.09 3.59 16.91
N SER A 359 -5.31 3.78 15.84
CA SER A 359 -4.09 3.02 15.60
C SER A 359 -3.01 3.34 16.61
N GLY A 360 -2.88 4.61 17.01
CA GLY A 360 -1.97 5.05 18.06
C GLY A 360 -2.26 4.38 19.40
N PHE A 361 -3.53 4.34 19.82
CA PHE A 361 -3.95 3.63 21.03
C PHE A 361 -3.67 2.13 20.96
N ALA A 362 -4.00 1.47 19.84
CA ALA A 362 -3.73 0.06 19.64
C ALA A 362 -2.21 -0.25 19.70
N CYS A 363 -1.40 0.62 19.07
CA CYS A 363 0.06 0.50 19.11
C CYS A 363 0.60 0.64 20.53
N VAL A 364 0.21 1.69 21.24
CA VAL A 364 0.68 1.95 22.62
C VAL A 364 0.30 0.81 23.55
N MET A 365 -0.94 0.31 23.47
CA MET A 365 -1.39 -0.82 24.30
C MET A 365 -0.62 -2.10 23.99
N THR A 366 -0.39 -2.40 22.71
CA THR A 366 0.38 -3.59 22.30
C THR A 366 1.84 -3.50 22.76
N ILE A 367 2.46 -2.32 22.61
CA ILE A 367 3.82 -2.06 23.08
C ILE A 367 3.88 -2.18 24.61
N ALA A 368 2.95 -1.56 25.34
CA ALA A 368 2.89 -1.63 26.79
C ALA A 368 2.75 -3.08 27.29
N LEU A 369 1.87 -3.87 26.65
CA LEU A 369 1.70 -5.30 26.93
C LEU A 369 3.02 -6.07 26.74
N SER A 370 3.77 -5.77 25.67
CA SER A 370 5.07 -6.42 25.38
C SER A 370 6.16 -6.16 26.42
N TYR A 371 6.11 -5.02 27.11
CA TYR A 371 7.08 -4.64 28.13
C TYR A 371 6.76 -5.22 29.51
N ARG A 372 5.56 -5.78 29.72
CA ARG A 372 5.22 -6.35 31.02
C ARG A 372 6.02 -7.62 31.33
N PRO A 373 6.50 -7.80 32.57
CA PRO A 373 7.25 -8.98 32.96
C PRO A 373 6.48 -10.30 32.84
N ASP A 374 5.18 -10.29 33.13
CA ASP A 374 4.31 -11.48 33.01
C ASP A 374 4.10 -11.89 31.55
N THR A 375 3.90 -10.94 30.63
CA THR A 375 3.91 -11.20 29.18
C THR A 375 5.22 -11.83 28.74
N GLN A 376 6.36 -11.26 29.13
CA GLN A 376 7.67 -11.80 28.72
C GLN A 376 7.93 -13.21 29.28
N LYS A 377 7.50 -13.48 30.51
CA LYS A 377 7.55 -14.82 31.10
C LYS A 377 6.66 -15.81 30.36
N SER A 378 5.47 -15.38 29.93
CA SER A 378 4.56 -16.23 29.17
C SER A 378 5.17 -16.72 27.85
N PHE A 379 6.04 -15.94 27.21
CA PHE A 379 6.78 -16.28 25.98
C PHE A 379 8.16 -16.92 26.22
N SER A 380 8.56 -17.14 27.47
CA SER A 380 9.87 -17.68 27.80
C SER A 380 9.92 -19.19 27.63
N GLU A 381 10.73 -19.67 26.69
CA GLU A 381 10.99 -21.10 26.48
C GLU A 381 11.60 -21.76 27.73
N ALA A 382 12.47 -21.05 28.46
CA ALA A 382 13.05 -21.56 29.70
C ALA A 382 11.99 -21.81 30.77
N VAL A 383 11.05 -20.87 30.93
CA VAL A 383 9.94 -21.01 31.89
C VAL A 383 9.01 -22.14 31.48
N GLN A 384 8.73 -22.27 30.17
CA GLN A 384 7.92 -23.35 29.65
C GLN A 384 8.55 -24.72 29.92
N LEU A 385 9.85 -24.86 29.62
CA LEU A 385 10.60 -26.09 29.85
C LEU A 385 10.62 -26.48 31.33
N GLU A 386 10.89 -25.52 32.22
CA GLU A 386 10.97 -25.77 33.66
C GLU A 386 9.61 -26.18 34.24
N ARG A 387 8.53 -25.53 33.78
CA ARG A 387 7.16 -25.95 34.10
C ARG A 387 6.88 -27.37 33.62
N ASP A 388 7.22 -27.68 32.36
CA ASP A 388 6.92 -28.99 31.77
C ASP A 388 7.70 -30.11 32.48
N ILE A 389 8.97 -29.86 32.86
CA ILE A 389 9.78 -30.77 33.69
C ILE A 389 9.14 -30.98 35.06
N TRP A 390 8.70 -29.89 35.71
CA TRP A 390 8.08 -29.96 37.02
C TRP A 390 6.77 -30.76 36.96
N LEU A 391 5.88 -30.46 36.01
CA LEU A 391 4.61 -31.18 35.82
C LEU A 391 4.83 -32.67 35.55
N GLU A 392 5.79 -33.02 34.70
CA GLU A 392 6.09 -34.42 34.38
C GLU A 392 6.66 -35.17 35.60
N THR A 393 7.48 -34.49 36.41
CA THR A 393 8.03 -35.07 37.65
C THR A 393 6.92 -35.35 38.66
N GLN A 394 6.03 -34.39 38.88
CA GLN A 394 4.87 -34.54 39.77
C GLN A 394 3.93 -35.66 39.29
N ARG A 395 3.69 -35.76 37.98
CA ARG A 395 2.89 -36.83 37.39
C ARG A 395 3.48 -38.22 37.65
N ARG A 396 4.80 -38.37 37.48
CA ARG A 396 5.49 -39.65 37.71
C ARG A 396 5.45 -40.06 39.18
N GLU A 397 5.62 -39.10 40.09
CA GLU A 397 5.52 -39.34 41.53
C GLU A 397 4.10 -39.84 41.92
N LEU A 398 3.05 -39.21 41.38
CA LEU A 398 1.66 -39.65 41.61
C LEU A 398 1.41 -41.07 41.06
N MET A 399 1.88 -41.37 39.85
CA MET A 399 1.71 -42.70 39.25
C MET A 399 2.45 -43.79 40.04
N ALA A 400 3.64 -43.48 40.58
CA ALA A 400 4.39 -44.40 41.42
C ALA A 400 3.70 -44.67 42.76
N GLN A 401 3.07 -43.65 43.36
CA GLN A 401 2.28 -43.80 44.58
C GLN A 401 1.04 -44.67 44.33
N GLN A 402 0.26 -44.35 43.29
CA GLN A 402 -0.93 -45.12 42.96
C GLN A 402 -0.61 -46.60 42.65
N TYR A 403 0.55 -46.88 42.04
CA TYR A 403 1.02 -48.24 41.82
C TYR A 403 1.41 -48.96 43.12
N ASN A 404 2.02 -48.27 44.08
CA ASN A 404 2.36 -48.85 45.38
C ASN A 404 1.10 -49.09 46.22
N ASP A 405 0.16 -48.16 46.24
CA ASP A 405 -1.13 -48.29 46.96
C ASP A 405 -2.04 -49.38 46.40
N LEU A 406 -1.81 -49.84 45.17
CA LEU A 406 -2.52 -50.98 44.56
C LEU A 406 -1.84 -52.34 44.81
N ASN A 407 -0.57 -52.32 45.24
CA ASN A 407 0.21 -53.53 45.50
C ASN A 407 0.43 -53.82 46.99
N ASP A 408 0.08 -52.87 47.86
CA ASP A 408 -0.15 -53.06 49.30
C ASP A 408 -1.64 -53.35 49.57
#